data_AF-A0AAN6XSB1-F1
#
_entry.id   AF-A0AAN6XSB1-F1
#
_cell.length_a   1.000
_cell.length_b   1.000
_cell.length_c   1.000
_cell.angle_alpha   90.00
_cell.angle_beta   90.00
_cell.angle_gamma   90.00
#
_symmetry.space_group_name_H-M   'P 1'
#
loop_
_entity.id
_entity.type
_entity.pdbx_description
1 polymer ?
#
loop_
_entity_poly.entity_id
_entity_poly.type
_entity_poly.pdbx_seq_one_letter_code
_entity_poly.pdbx_strand_id
1 'polypeptide(L)'
;MAAARPLTLDETNIALTLALGKQPFTSEATLGRALWPTDNFRSIITNLCGLFISVHDSKLSFIHQTAREFLMHKERQGTWQGRLNLSRAHSLLSRSCLQYLLLLDINSAAKNEDHPFLSYAASNWAFHFRSQDTEPSEKDGKDARQLCRVSGPRAQLWCQFLEREDWNLQRENWASWSDLTFASYLGLATITNDILTNEQIDVNAKGGHYRTAIYAAVSRGYLNVIRVLLEPSHKVKITEEVVKAAAENQYNGKEIMALLLDQRGTEVRITEEVVKAAARNNNREMMALLLDQRGTEFRITEEVVKMIAGTFDKEMMALLLDQRGTEVKITEEVVKAAARNNNREMMALLLDRRGTEFRITEEVVKMIAGTFDKEMMALLLDQRGTEVKIT
;
A
#
# COMPACT_ATOMS: atom_id res chain seq x y z
N MET A 1 16.01 -14.38 2.28
CA MET A 1 16.25 -13.23 1.38
C MET A 1 14.95 -12.72 0.75
N ALA A 2 14.19 -13.56 0.05
CA ALA A 2 12.85 -13.20 -0.45
C ALA A 2 11.75 -13.39 0.61
N ALA A 3 12.02 -14.16 1.66
CA ALA A 3 11.06 -14.37 2.74
C ALA A 3 10.73 -13.04 3.44
N ALA A 4 9.44 -12.82 3.74
CA ALA A 4 8.93 -11.58 4.33
C ALA A 4 9.45 -11.37 5.76
N ARG A 5 9.78 -12.47 6.45
CA ARG A 5 10.49 -12.50 7.73
C ARG A 5 11.43 -13.70 7.77
N PRO A 6 12.39 -13.74 8.71
CA PRO A 6 13.15 -14.96 8.99
C PRO A 6 12.20 -16.15 9.22
N LEU A 7 12.45 -17.24 8.49
CA LEU A 7 11.72 -18.50 8.65
C LEU A 7 12.33 -19.29 9.80
N THR A 8 11.50 -20.02 10.54
CA THR A 8 11.96 -21.02 11.51
C THR A 8 12.57 -22.23 10.79
N LEU A 9 13.28 -23.10 11.52
CA LEU A 9 13.79 -24.36 10.98
C LEU A 9 12.65 -25.24 10.44
N ASP A 10 11.54 -25.34 11.14
CA ASP A 10 10.38 -26.15 10.71
C ASP A 10 9.72 -25.56 9.46
N GLU A 11 9.50 -24.24 9.43
CA GLU A 11 9.01 -23.53 8.25
C GLU A 11 9.95 -23.72 7.05
N THR A 12 11.26 -23.67 7.29
CA THR A 12 12.27 -23.84 6.24
C THR A 12 12.29 -25.28 5.71
N ASN A 13 12.16 -26.28 6.58
CA ASN A 13 12.13 -27.69 6.18
C ASN A 13 10.92 -27.96 5.26
N ILE A 14 9.74 -27.45 5.66
CA ILE A 14 8.52 -27.52 4.84
C ILE A 14 8.71 -26.78 3.51
N ALA A 15 9.14 -25.51 3.55
CA ALA A 15 9.27 -24.69 2.36
C ALA A 15 10.28 -25.26 1.34
N LEU A 16 11.41 -25.81 1.80
CA LEU A 16 12.42 -26.45 0.96
C LEU A 16 11.94 -27.79 0.40
N THR A 17 11.28 -28.61 1.21
CA THR A 17 10.71 -29.88 0.77
C THR A 17 9.70 -29.66 -0.36
N LEU A 18 8.82 -28.65 -0.22
CA LEU A 18 7.89 -28.24 -1.26
C LEU A 18 8.58 -27.68 -2.50
N ALA A 19 9.61 -26.85 -2.33
CA ALA A 19 10.31 -26.21 -3.43
C ALA A 19 11.15 -27.20 -4.27
N LEU A 20 11.69 -28.24 -3.65
CA LEU A 20 12.56 -29.25 -4.27
C LEU A 20 11.80 -30.52 -4.67
N GLY A 21 10.55 -30.68 -4.23
CA GLY A 21 9.69 -31.79 -4.56
C GLY A 21 9.46 -31.90 -6.07
N LYS A 22 9.75 -33.07 -6.64
CA LYS A 22 9.51 -33.35 -8.07
C LYS A 22 8.04 -33.61 -8.40
N GLN A 23 7.25 -34.00 -7.40
CA GLN A 23 5.83 -34.33 -7.52
C GLN A 23 5.03 -33.51 -6.52
N PRO A 24 3.79 -33.10 -6.86
CA PRO A 24 2.93 -32.39 -5.93
C PRO A 24 2.53 -33.28 -4.76
N PHE A 25 2.52 -32.71 -3.57
CA PHE A 25 1.96 -33.34 -2.37
C PHE A 25 0.45 -33.15 -2.35
N THR A 26 -0.28 -34.17 -1.89
CA THR A 26 -1.75 -34.15 -1.83
C THR A 26 -2.28 -34.02 -0.40
N SER A 27 -1.47 -34.37 0.60
CA SER A 27 -1.79 -34.26 2.02
C SER A 27 -0.57 -33.96 2.88
N GLU A 28 -0.79 -33.41 4.06
CA GLU A 28 0.26 -33.16 5.05
C GLU A 28 0.98 -34.45 5.47
N ALA A 29 0.27 -35.58 5.55
CA ALA A 29 0.90 -36.88 5.82
C ALA A 29 1.90 -37.31 4.74
N THR A 30 1.68 -36.95 3.47
CA THR A 30 2.65 -37.22 2.39
C THR A 30 3.83 -36.26 2.44
N LEU A 31 3.57 -34.99 2.77
CA LEU A 31 4.61 -33.97 2.96
C LEU A 31 5.51 -34.30 4.15
N GLY A 32 4.92 -34.65 5.30
CA GLY A 32 5.62 -35.01 6.53
C GLY A 32 6.61 -36.16 6.35
N ARG A 33 6.26 -37.17 5.54
CA ARG A 33 7.16 -38.28 5.19
C ARG A 33 8.31 -37.90 4.27
N ALA A 34 8.19 -36.78 3.56
CA ALA A 34 9.21 -36.26 2.66
C ALA A 34 10.08 -35.17 3.29
N LEU A 35 9.73 -34.71 4.50
CA LEU A 35 10.52 -33.73 5.23
C LEU A 35 11.93 -34.27 5.50
N TRP A 36 12.87 -33.35 5.55
CA TRP A 36 14.25 -33.69 5.88
C TRP A 36 14.34 -34.06 7.35
N PRO A 37 15.29 -34.92 7.77
CA PRO A 37 15.35 -35.40 9.15
C PRO A 37 15.50 -34.24 10.14
N THR A 38 14.51 -34.04 11.00
CA THR A 38 14.42 -32.86 11.88
C THR A 38 15.61 -32.77 12.85
N ASP A 39 16.06 -33.91 13.38
CA ASP A 39 17.14 -33.98 14.39
C ASP A 39 18.47 -33.41 13.91
N ASN A 40 18.74 -33.45 12.60
CA ASN A 40 19.98 -32.92 12.02
C ASN A 40 19.75 -31.84 10.96
N PHE A 41 18.51 -31.41 10.73
CA PHE A 41 18.15 -30.44 9.69
C PHE A 41 18.93 -29.13 9.84
N ARG A 42 19.13 -28.65 11.08
CA ARG A 42 19.99 -27.49 11.38
C ARG A 42 21.41 -27.66 10.83
N SER A 43 22.01 -28.84 11.01
CA SER A 43 23.35 -29.14 10.52
C SER A 43 23.35 -29.21 8.99
N ILE A 44 22.34 -29.85 8.39
CA ILE A 44 22.22 -29.93 6.93
C ILE A 44 22.17 -28.53 6.31
N ILE A 45 21.27 -27.65 6.79
CA ILE A 45 21.11 -26.32 6.18
C ILE A 45 22.36 -25.44 6.36
N THR A 46 22.98 -25.49 7.53
CA THR A 46 24.21 -24.71 7.79
C THR A 46 25.39 -25.23 6.96
N ASN A 47 25.49 -26.54 6.74
CA ASN A 47 26.50 -27.11 5.86
C ASN A 47 26.26 -26.78 4.38
N LEU A 48 25.00 -26.79 3.92
CA LEU A 48 24.66 -26.42 2.54
C LEU A 48 24.94 -24.95 2.23
N CYS A 49 24.74 -24.06 3.20
CA CYS A 49 24.89 -22.63 3.01
C CYS A 49 26.24 -22.08 3.52
N GLY A 50 27.05 -22.90 4.20
CA GLY A 50 28.33 -22.50 4.78
C GLY A 50 28.20 -21.28 5.69
N LEU A 51 29.20 -20.39 5.63
CA LEU A 51 29.27 -19.18 6.46
C LEU A 51 28.31 -18.05 6.02
N PHE A 52 27.34 -18.33 5.14
CA PHE A 52 26.35 -17.32 4.75
C PHE A 52 25.16 -17.24 5.71
N ILE A 53 24.81 -18.35 6.38
CA ILE A 53 23.60 -18.44 7.20
C ILE A 53 23.95 -18.87 8.63
N SER A 54 23.33 -18.21 9.60
CA SER A 54 23.29 -18.61 11.00
C SER A 54 21.86 -18.95 11.42
N VAL A 55 21.73 -19.73 12.49
CA VAL A 55 20.43 -20.06 13.09
C VAL A 55 20.39 -19.54 14.52
N HIS A 56 19.58 -18.50 14.76
CA HIS A 56 19.35 -17.89 16.08
C HIS A 56 17.88 -18.06 16.47
N ASP A 57 17.59 -18.52 17.69
CA ASP A 57 16.22 -18.83 18.16
C ASP A 57 15.40 -19.64 17.15
N SER A 58 16.04 -20.67 16.60
CA SER A 58 15.46 -21.54 15.55
C SER A 58 15.06 -20.83 14.26
N LYS A 59 15.47 -19.57 14.03
CA LYS A 59 15.22 -18.81 12.80
C LYS A 59 16.50 -18.65 11.98
N LEU A 60 16.37 -18.74 10.67
CA LEU A 60 17.49 -18.55 9.74
C LEU A 60 17.72 -17.06 9.48
N SER A 61 18.96 -16.62 9.65
CA SER A 61 19.42 -15.27 9.33
C SER A 61 20.72 -15.31 8.54
N PHE A 62 21.01 -14.26 7.78
CA PHE A 62 22.36 -14.07 7.24
C PHE A 62 23.31 -13.73 8.39
N ILE A 63 24.55 -14.25 8.33
CA ILE A 63 25.56 -13.93 9.36
C ILE A 63 25.87 -12.43 9.38
N HIS A 64 25.84 -11.78 8.21
CA HIS A 64 26.04 -10.33 8.09
C HIS A 64 25.24 -9.74 6.92
N GLN A 65 24.87 -8.46 7.01
CA GLN A 65 24.13 -7.77 5.93
C GLN A 65 24.91 -7.77 4.61
N THR A 66 26.23 -7.60 4.67
CA THR A 66 27.11 -7.62 3.47
C THR A 66 27.08 -8.96 2.73
N ALA A 67 26.76 -10.07 3.41
CA ALA A 67 26.61 -11.37 2.78
C ALA A 67 25.41 -11.39 1.81
N ARG A 68 24.32 -10.71 2.17
CA ARG A 68 23.15 -10.51 1.29
C ARG A 68 23.52 -9.62 0.10
N GLU A 69 24.24 -8.53 0.34
CA GLU A 69 24.65 -7.59 -0.71
C GLU A 69 25.57 -8.26 -1.73
N PHE A 70 26.54 -9.05 -1.26
CA PHE A 70 27.45 -9.83 -2.11
C PHE A 70 26.70 -10.78 -3.05
N LEU A 71 25.72 -11.53 -2.54
CA LEU A 71 24.94 -12.50 -3.32
C LEU A 71 24.02 -11.85 -4.37
N MET A 72 23.80 -10.53 -4.26
CA MET A 72 22.90 -9.73 -5.10
C MET A 72 23.64 -8.72 -6.00
N HIS A 73 24.96 -8.62 -5.89
CA HIS A 73 25.71 -7.54 -6.52
C HIS A 73 25.67 -7.64 -8.05
N LYS A 74 25.42 -6.51 -8.72
CA LYS A 74 25.30 -6.43 -10.19
C LYS A 74 26.66 -6.54 -10.89
N GLU A 75 27.71 -6.04 -10.25
CA GLU A 75 29.08 -6.09 -10.76
C GLU A 75 29.84 -7.27 -10.16
N ARG A 76 30.65 -7.93 -10.98
CA ARG A 76 31.36 -9.17 -10.62
C ARG A 76 32.68 -8.81 -9.97
N GLN A 77 32.87 -9.20 -8.72
CA GLN A 77 34.18 -9.17 -8.06
C GLN A 77 34.52 -10.56 -7.54
N GLY A 78 35.74 -11.01 -7.80
CA GLY A 78 36.25 -12.32 -7.37
C GLY A 78 35.90 -13.50 -8.29
N THR A 79 36.10 -14.72 -7.76
CA THR A 79 36.01 -15.98 -8.51
C THR A 79 34.60 -16.57 -8.58
N TRP A 80 33.71 -16.23 -7.63
CA TRP A 80 32.32 -16.67 -7.65
C TRP A 80 31.48 -15.77 -8.55
N GLN A 81 30.83 -16.37 -9.54
CA GLN A 81 30.06 -15.66 -10.58
C GLN A 81 28.53 -15.85 -10.45
N GLY A 82 28.08 -16.52 -9.39
CA GLY A 82 26.65 -16.76 -9.15
C GLY A 82 25.89 -15.47 -8.83
N ARG A 83 24.57 -15.50 -8.97
CA ARG A 83 23.66 -14.43 -8.51
C ARG A 83 22.39 -15.07 -7.99
N LEU A 84 21.88 -14.56 -6.87
CA LEU A 84 20.52 -14.86 -6.47
C LEU A 84 19.58 -13.91 -7.21
N ASN A 85 18.56 -14.49 -7.84
CA ASN A 85 17.50 -13.72 -8.48
C ASN A 85 16.32 -13.65 -7.50
N LEU A 86 15.99 -12.45 -7.04
CA LEU A 86 14.95 -12.24 -6.03
C LEU A 86 13.56 -12.60 -6.55
N SER A 87 13.26 -12.28 -7.81
CA SER A 87 12.01 -12.65 -8.48
C SER A 87 11.86 -14.18 -8.56
N ARG A 88 12.94 -14.91 -8.91
CA ARG A 88 12.93 -16.39 -8.87
C ARG A 88 12.73 -16.93 -7.46
N ALA A 89 13.32 -16.29 -6.45
CA ALA A 89 13.12 -16.68 -5.05
C ALA A 89 11.68 -16.41 -4.57
N HIS A 90 11.06 -15.31 -5.00
CA HIS A 90 9.63 -15.06 -4.79
C HIS A 90 8.75 -16.10 -5.48
N SER A 91 9.04 -16.48 -6.72
CA SER A 91 8.33 -17.56 -7.42
C SER A 91 8.41 -18.90 -6.67
N LEU A 92 9.59 -19.26 -6.14
CA LEU A 92 9.77 -20.47 -5.34
C LEU A 92 8.95 -20.43 -4.04
N LEU A 93 9.04 -19.33 -3.27
CA LEU A 93 8.27 -19.19 -2.04
C LEU A 93 6.77 -19.14 -2.31
N SER A 94 6.34 -18.41 -3.33
CA SER A 94 4.95 -18.37 -3.78
C SER A 94 4.44 -19.78 -4.02
N ARG A 95 5.16 -20.58 -4.82
CA ARG A 95 4.80 -21.96 -5.12
C ARG A 95 4.73 -22.83 -3.86
N SER A 96 5.70 -22.72 -2.95
CA SER A 96 5.66 -23.46 -1.69
C SER A 96 4.44 -23.06 -0.85
N CYS A 97 4.11 -21.77 -0.76
CA CYS A 97 2.91 -21.32 -0.05
C CYS A 97 1.62 -21.82 -0.71
N LEU A 98 1.50 -21.71 -2.03
CA LEU A 98 0.33 -22.19 -2.79
C LEU A 98 0.11 -23.69 -2.58
N GLN A 99 1.16 -24.50 -2.77
CA GLN A 99 1.06 -25.95 -2.59
C GLN A 99 0.65 -26.32 -1.15
N TYR A 100 1.22 -25.64 -0.16
CA TYR A 100 0.91 -25.90 1.24
C TYR A 100 -0.56 -25.59 1.56
N LEU A 101 -1.05 -24.41 1.18
CA LEU A 101 -2.44 -23.98 1.46
C LEU A 101 -3.50 -24.84 0.75
N LEU A 102 -3.11 -25.54 -0.31
CA LEU A 102 -3.99 -26.43 -1.09
C LEU A 102 -3.97 -27.89 -0.64
N LEU A 103 -3.17 -28.26 0.37
CA LEU A 103 -3.16 -29.62 0.93
C LEU A 103 -4.54 -30.02 1.46
N LEU A 104 -5.03 -31.20 1.06
CA LEU A 104 -6.45 -31.57 1.22
C LEU A 104 -6.94 -31.58 2.68
N ASP A 105 -6.06 -31.91 3.60
CA ASP A 105 -6.29 -32.12 5.03
C ASP A 105 -6.18 -30.85 5.90
N ILE A 106 -5.62 -29.75 5.40
CA ILE A 106 -5.59 -28.48 6.14
C ILE A 106 -6.96 -27.82 6.06
N ASN A 107 -7.59 -27.61 7.23
CA ASN A 107 -8.91 -27.00 7.36
C ASN A 107 -8.92 -25.85 8.37
N SER A 108 -10.05 -25.15 8.51
CA SER A 108 -10.17 -23.96 9.38
C SER A 108 -9.99 -24.21 10.87
N ALA A 109 -9.98 -25.47 11.34
CA ALA A 109 -9.68 -25.83 12.72
C ALA A 109 -8.18 -26.10 12.97
N ALA A 110 -7.34 -26.00 11.92
CA ALA A 110 -5.89 -26.14 11.99
C ALA A 110 -5.28 -25.16 13.00
N LYS A 111 -4.54 -25.69 13.98
CA LYS A 111 -3.77 -24.88 14.93
C LYS A 111 -2.36 -24.63 14.38
N ASN A 112 -1.83 -23.43 14.59
CA ASN A 112 -0.47 -23.08 14.14
C ASN A 112 0.61 -24.00 14.72
N GLU A 113 0.41 -24.56 15.91
CA GLU A 113 1.35 -25.49 16.55
C GLU A 113 1.50 -26.80 15.76
N ASP A 114 0.41 -27.27 15.16
CA ASP A 114 0.37 -28.49 14.36
C ASP A 114 0.78 -28.23 12.90
N HIS A 115 0.75 -26.97 12.47
CA HIS A 115 1.01 -26.54 11.08
C HIS A 115 1.99 -25.36 11.01
N PRO A 116 3.30 -25.59 11.24
CA PRO A 116 4.28 -24.51 11.44
C PRO A 116 4.39 -23.52 10.29
N PHE A 117 4.09 -23.95 9.05
CA PHE A 117 4.19 -23.11 7.86
C PHE A 117 2.88 -22.39 7.49
N LEU A 118 1.75 -22.73 8.13
CA LEU A 118 0.42 -22.21 7.77
C LEU A 118 0.34 -20.70 7.88
N SER A 119 0.73 -20.14 9.02
CA SER A 119 0.69 -18.69 9.23
C SER A 119 1.57 -17.94 8.25
N TYR A 120 2.79 -18.43 7.99
CA TYR A 120 3.66 -17.79 7.01
C TYR A 120 3.06 -17.85 5.60
N ALA A 121 2.60 -19.02 5.18
CA ALA A 121 2.03 -19.22 3.85
C ALA A 121 0.79 -18.36 3.64
N ALA A 122 -0.15 -18.39 4.57
CA ALA A 122 -1.41 -17.63 4.53
C ALA A 122 -1.17 -16.12 4.38
N SER A 123 -0.25 -15.55 5.17
CA SER A 123 0.01 -14.12 5.15
C SER A 123 0.83 -13.65 3.94
N ASN A 124 1.66 -14.53 3.35
CA ASN A 124 2.71 -14.09 2.42
C ASN A 124 2.59 -14.62 0.99
N TRP A 125 1.72 -15.60 0.71
CA TRP A 125 1.61 -16.19 -0.63
C TRP A 125 1.31 -15.13 -1.70
N ALA A 126 0.34 -14.24 -1.46
CA ALA A 126 -0.07 -13.23 -2.43
C ALA A 126 1.02 -12.18 -2.67
N PHE A 127 1.76 -11.82 -1.61
CA PHE A 127 2.93 -10.93 -1.70
C PHE A 127 4.02 -11.55 -2.57
N HIS A 128 4.37 -12.81 -2.34
CA HIS A 128 5.36 -13.50 -3.16
C HIS A 128 4.91 -13.68 -4.61
N PHE A 129 3.63 -14.03 -4.81
CA PHE A 129 3.06 -14.22 -6.15
C PHE A 129 3.08 -12.93 -6.99
N ARG A 130 2.83 -11.75 -6.39
CA ARG A 130 2.90 -10.48 -7.13
C ARG A 130 4.31 -9.90 -7.28
N SER A 131 5.29 -10.41 -6.53
CA SER A 131 6.67 -9.92 -6.53
C SER A 131 7.59 -10.68 -7.51
N GLN A 132 7.01 -11.53 -8.36
CA GLN A 132 7.74 -12.21 -9.44
C GLN A 132 7.67 -11.38 -10.73
N ASP A 133 8.80 -11.31 -11.44
CA ASP A 133 8.91 -10.58 -12.71
C ASP A 133 8.48 -11.42 -13.93
N THR A 134 8.36 -12.74 -13.75
CA THR A 134 7.99 -13.67 -14.81
C THR A 134 6.54 -14.09 -14.67
N GLU A 135 5.86 -14.29 -15.79
CA GLU A 135 4.52 -14.91 -15.81
C GLU A 135 4.51 -16.20 -14.96
N PRO A 136 3.54 -16.36 -14.04
CA PRO A 136 3.41 -17.59 -13.28
C PRO A 136 3.24 -18.78 -14.22
N SER A 137 3.69 -19.96 -13.79
CA SER A 137 3.35 -21.19 -14.51
C SER A 137 1.83 -21.37 -14.54
N GLU A 138 1.29 -22.02 -15.57
CA GLU A 138 -0.15 -22.28 -15.69
C GLU A 138 -0.73 -22.93 -14.42
N LYS A 139 0.05 -23.85 -13.82
CA LYS A 139 -0.31 -24.49 -12.55
C LYS A 139 -0.34 -23.49 -11.39
N ASP A 140 0.74 -22.72 -11.19
CA ASP A 140 0.80 -21.73 -10.10
C ASP A 140 -0.33 -20.69 -10.23
N GLY A 141 -0.70 -20.32 -11.47
CA GLY A 141 -1.86 -19.46 -11.75
C GLY A 141 -3.20 -20.08 -11.34
N LYS A 142 -3.44 -21.35 -11.69
CA LYS A 142 -4.65 -22.09 -11.28
C LYS A 142 -4.73 -22.26 -9.76
N ASP A 143 -3.61 -22.57 -9.13
CA ASP A 143 -3.50 -22.74 -7.67
C ASP A 143 -3.82 -21.41 -6.96
N ALA A 144 -3.21 -20.30 -7.40
CA ALA A 144 -3.51 -18.97 -6.89
C ALA A 144 -4.98 -18.59 -7.13
N ARG A 145 -5.54 -18.89 -8.30
CA ARG A 145 -6.94 -18.65 -8.61
C ARG A 145 -7.88 -19.40 -7.66
N GLN A 146 -7.56 -20.64 -7.32
CA GLN A 146 -8.34 -21.43 -6.35
C GLN A 146 -8.31 -20.79 -4.95
N LEU A 147 -7.19 -20.19 -4.52
CA LEU A 147 -7.10 -19.47 -3.25
C LEU A 147 -7.86 -18.13 -3.25
N CYS A 148 -8.16 -17.57 -4.43
CA CYS A 148 -8.97 -16.36 -4.58
C CYS A 148 -10.49 -16.61 -4.64
N ARG A 149 -10.93 -17.87 -4.67
CA ARG A 149 -12.37 -18.20 -4.65
C ARG A 149 -12.93 -17.99 -3.25
N VAL A 150 -13.50 -16.82 -2.99
CA VAL A 150 -13.79 -16.35 -1.62
C VAL A 150 -14.81 -17.25 -0.90
N SER A 151 -15.78 -17.80 -1.63
CA SER A 151 -16.77 -18.75 -1.11
C SER A 151 -16.21 -20.16 -0.87
N GLY A 152 -14.99 -20.44 -1.34
CA GLY A 152 -14.35 -21.74 -1.22
C GLY A 152 -13.69 -21.97 0.13
N PRO A 153 -13.57 -23.24 0.58
CA PRO A 153 -13.00 -23.57 1.89
C PRO A 153 -11.53 -23.14 2.03
N ARG A 154 -10.80 -23.10 0.91
CA ARG A 154 -9.40 -22.70 0.88
C ARG A 154 -9.23 -21.22 1.16
N ALA A 155 -10.01 -20.36 0.51
CA ALA A 155 -9.98 -18.93 0.78
C ALA A 155 -10.40 -18.64 2.23
N GLN A 156 -11.49 -19.25 2.69
CA GLN A 156 -11.99 -19.08 4.06
C GLN A 156 -10.97 -19.48 5.14
N LEU A 157 -10.14 -20.49 4.87
CA LEU A 157 -9.05 -20.88 5.77
C LEU A 157 -8.05 -19.74 5.97
N TRP A 158 -7.49 -19.20 4.88
CA TRP A 158 -6.38 -18.26 4.99
C TRP A 158 -6.84 -16.80 5.15
N CYS A 159 -8.07 -16.46 4.76
CA CYS A 159 -8.66 -15.13 5.00
C CYS A 159 -8.69 -14.74 6.49
N GLN A 160 -8.82 -15.71 7.40
CA GLN A 160 -8.74 -15.47 8.84
C GLN A 160 -7.40 -14.87 9.29
N PHE A 161 -6.33 -15.09 8.51
CA PHE A 161 -5.02 -14.50 8.77
C PHE A 161 -4.97 -13.04 8.27
N LEU A 162 -5.65 -12.72 7.16
CA LEU A 162 -5.79 -11.32 6.70
C LEU A 162 -6.53 -10.46 7.73
N GLU A 163 -7.59 -10.98 8.34
CA GLU A 163 -8.37 -10.25 9.37
C GLU A 163 -7.52 -9.88 10.61
N ARG A 164 -6.49 -10.68 10.92
CA ARG A 164 -5.57 -10.42 12.03
C ARG A 164 -4.54 -9.34 11.69
N GLU A 165 -4.22 -9.17 10.41
CA GLU A 165 -3.16 -8.28 9.94
C GLU A 165 -3.68 -6.93 9.46
N ASP A 166 -4.85 -6.88 8.82
CA ASP A 166 -5.48 -5.64 8.34
C ASP A 166 -6.69 -5.27 9.20
N TRP A 167 -6.54 -4.19 9.97
CA TRP A 167 -7.60 -3.68 10.83
C TRP A 167 -8.88 -3.31 10.06
N ASN A 168 -8.76 -2.94 8.77
CA ASN A 168 -9.91 -2.62 7.92
C ASN A 168 -10.74 -3.86 7.55
N LEU A 169 -10.20 -5.06 7.75
CA LEU A 169 -10.86 -6.33 7.43
C LEU A 169 -11.41 -7.03 8.68
N GLN A 170 -11.31 -6.42 9.87
CA GLN A 170 -11.83 -7.03 11.09
C GLN A 170 -13.36 -7.21 11.00
N ARG A 171 -13.81 -8.47 11.13
CA ARG A 171 -15.24 -8.87 11.08
C ARG A 171 -15.90 -8.68 9.71
N GLU A 172 -15.11 -8.68 8.65
CA GLU A 172 -15.65 -8.65 7.29
C GLU A 172 -16.48 -9.90 6.97
N ASN A 173 -17.54 -9.70 6.20
CA ASN A 173 -18.27 -10.82 5.63
C ASN A 173 -17.65 -11.20 4.28
N TRP A 174 -16.68 -12.10 4.30
CA TRP A 174 -16.02 -12.62 3.09
C TRP A 174 -17.01 -13.16 2.05
N ALA A 175 -18.15 -13.71 2.46
CA ALA A 175 -19.17 -14.19 1.53
C ALA A 175 -19.81 -13.06 0.69
N SER A 176 -19.66 -11.79 1.11
CA SER A 176 -20.12 -10.63 0.34
C SER A 176 -19.11 -10.14 -0.69
N TRP A 177 -17.88 -10.63 -0.67
CA TRP A 177 -16.85 -10.25 -1.62
C TRP A 177 -16.97 -11.06 -2.91
N SER A 178 -16.72 -10.41 -4.04
CA SER A 178 -16.51 -11.14 -5.30
C SER A 178 -15.04 -11.57 -5.43
N ASP A 179 -14.79 -12.67 -6.14
CA ASP A 179 -13.43 -13.12 -6.48
C ASP A 179 -12.62 -12.01 -7.16
N LEU A 180 -13.26 -11.21 -8.02
CA LEU A 180 -12.62 -10.08 -8.71
C LEU A 180 -12.17 -8.99 -7.72
N THR A 181 -13.04 -8.59 -6.79
CA THR A 181 -12.70 -7.60 -5.76
C THR A 181 -11.59 -8.11 -4.85
N PHE A 182 -11.60 -9.41 -4.52
CA PHE A 182 -10.59 -10.02 -3.68
C PHE A 182 -9.22 -10.13 -4.38
N ALA A 183 -9.17 -10.64 -5.62
CA ALA A 183 -7.94 -10.67 -6.41
C ALA A 183 -7.33 -9.26 -6.59
N SER A 184 -8.20 -8.25 -6.77
CA SER A 184 -7.80 -6.85 -6.92
C SER A 184 -7.25 -6.27 -5.62
N TYR A 185 -7.87 -6.59 -4.47
CA TYR A 185 -7.37 -6.23 -3.13
C TYR A 185 -6.01 -6.87 -2.81
N LEU A 186 -5.70 -8.03 -3.39
CA LEU A 186 -4.43 -8.73 -3.20
C LEU A 186 -3.32 -8.27 -4.16
N GLY A 187 -3.66 -7.48 -5.19
CA GLY A 187 -2.71 -6.99 -6.19
C GLY A 187 -2.35 -8.01 -7.27
N LEU A 188 -3.22 -9.00 -7.52
CA LEU A 188 -2.92 -10.16 -8.36
C LEU A 188 -3.36 -9.92 -9.81
N ALA A 189 -2.63 -9.07 -10.55
CA ALA A 189 -3.02 -8.63 -11.90
C ALA A 189 -3.28 -9.78 -12.89
N THR A 190 -2.49 -10.86 -12.85
CA THR A 190 -2.68 -12.03 -13.72
C THR A 190 -3.96 -12.78 -13.40
N ILE A 191 -4.32 -12.89 -12.12
CA ILE A 191 -5.57 -13.53 -11.66
C ILE A 191 -6.78 -12.63 -11.94
N THR A 192 -6.65 -11.32 -11.74
CA THR A 192 -7.66 -10.34 -12.13
C THR A 192 -7.95 -10.45 -13.63
N ASN A 193 -6.91 -10.52 -14.48
CA ASN A 193 -7.09 -10.69 -15.92
C ASN A 193 -7.79 -12.02 -16.26
N ASP A 194 -7.35 -13.14 -15.67
CA ASP A 194 -7.99 -14.46 -15.85
C ASP A 194 -9.51 -14.42 -15.56
N ILE A 195 -9.90 -13.83 -14.42
CA ILE A 195 -11.30 -13.69 -14.03
C ILE A 195 -12.08 -12.90 -15.08
N LEU A 196 -11.53 -11.77 -15.53
CA LEU A 196 -12.19 -10.88 -16.49
C LEU A 196 -12.36 -11.51 -17.87
N THR A 197 -11.39 -12.32 -18.31
CA THR A 197 -11.40 -12.93 -19.64
C THR A 197 -12.21 -14.22 -19.70
N ASN A 198 -12.22 -15.00 -18.62
CA ASN A 198 -12.75 -16.36 -18.64
C ASN A 198 -14.11 -16.50 -17.94
N GLU A 199 -14.60 -15.47 -17.26
CA GLU A 199 -15.85 -15.54 -16.50
C GLU A 199 -16.84 -14.46 -16.92
N GLN A 200 -18.13 -14.85 -16.97
CA GLN A 200 -19.22 -13.91 -17.21
C GLN A 200 -19.62 -13.27 -15.88
N ILE A 201 -18.93 -12.18 -15.52
CA ILE A 201 -19.17 -11.43 -14.29
C ILE A 201 -19.52 -9.97 -14.56
N ASP A 202 -20.19 -9.34 -13.60
CA ASP A 202 -20.30 -7.88 -13.57
C ASP A 202 -19.02 -7.29 -12.96
N VAL A 203 -18.20 -6.65 -13.79
CA VAL A 203 -16.98 -5.94 -13.36
C VAL A 203 -17.23 -4.88 -12.29
N ASN A 204 -18.44 -4.32 -12.28
CA ASN A 204 -18.85 -3.29 -11.34
C ASN A 204 -19.67 -3.84 -10.17
N ALA A 205 -19.70 -5.17 -10.00
CA ALA A 205 -20.41 -5.83 -8.93
C ALA A 205 -19.99 -5.23 -7.58
N LYS A 206 -20.99 -4.88 -6.78
CA LYS A 206 -20.78 -4.34 -5.43
C LYS A 206 -20.68 -5.49 -4.44
N GLY A 207 -19.61 -5.52 -3.64
CA GLY A 207 -19.39 -6.53 -2.62
C GLY A 207 -18.22 -6.19 -1.69
N GLY A 208 -18.32 -6.65 -0.44
CA GLY A 208 -17.30 -6.40 0.59
C GLY A 208 -17.11 -4.92 0.96
N HIS A 209 -16.17 -4.68 1.88
CA HIS A 209 -15.76 -3.34 2.33
C HIS A 209 -15.47 -2.36 1.16
N TYR A 210 -14.68 -2.81 0.18
CA TYR A 210 -14.20 -1.96 -0.91
C TYR A 210 -15.24 -1.76 -2.03
N ARG A 211 -16.39 -2.43 -1.96
CA ARG A 211 -17.49 -2.39 -2.93
C ARG A 211 -17.12 -2.88 -4.33
N THR A 212 -16.14 -2.30 -5.03
CA THR A 212 -15.76 -2.70 -6.40
C THR A 212 -14.29 -3.06 -6.51
N ALA A 213 -13.96 -3.86 -7.53
CA ALA A 213 -12.59 -4.28 -7.81
C ALA A 213 -11.64 -3.09 -8.07
N ILE A 214 -12.10 -2.09 -8.84
CA ILE A 214 -11.30 -0.88 -9.11
C ILE A 214 -11.07 -0.05 -7.86
N TYR A 215 -12.07 0.09 -6.99
CA TYR A 215 -11.91 0.80 -5.72
C TYR A 215 -10.90 0.07 -4.82
N ALA A 216 -10.99 -1.26 -4.70
CA ALA A 216 -10.02 -2.07 -3.96
C ALA A 216 -8.58 -1.88 -4.48
N ALA A 217 -8.38 -1.96 -5.80
CA ALA A 217 -7.06 -1.80 -6.41
C ALA A 217 -6.48 -0.40 -6.20
N VAL A 218 -7.31 0.65 -6.35
CA VAL A 218 -6.94 2.06 -6.15
C VAL A 218 -6.59 2.34 -4.69
N SER A 219 -7.43 1.93 -3.75
CA SER A 219 -7.14 2.13 -2.31
C SER A 219 -5.85 1.44 -1.88
N ARG A 220 -5.52 0.28 -2.48
CA ARG A 220 -4.32 -0.49 -2.16
C ARG A 220 -3.07 -0.08 -2.95
N GLY A 221 -3.20 0.77 -3.96
CA GLY A 221 -2.04 1.26 -4.71
C GLY A 221 -1.58 0.34 -5.86
N TYR A 222 -2.36 -0.65 -6.28
CA TYR A 222 -1.93 -1.67 -7.24
C TYR A 222 -2.10 -1.24 -8.70
N LEU A 223 -1.16 -0.43 -9.19
CA LEU A 223 -1.15 0.11 -10.56
C LEU A 223 -1.30 -0.96 -11.66
N ASN A 224 -0.68 -2.13 -11.50
CA ASN A 224 -0.78 -3.24 -12.44
C ASN A 224 -2.22 -3.77 -12.56
N VAL A 225 -2.92 -3.95 -11.44
CA VAL A 225 -4.33 -4.35 -11.41
C VAL A 225 -5.23 -3.25 -12.00
N ILE A 226 -4.97 -1.99 -11.66
CA ILE A 226 -5.73 -0.84 -12.18
C ILE A 226 -5.63 -0.81 -13.71
N ARG A 227 -4.44 -0.99 -14.29
CA ARG A 227 -4.25 -1.05 -15.75
C ARG A 227 -5.09 -2.14 -16.42
N VAL A 228 -5.13 -3.34 -15.84
CA VAL A 228 -5.97 -4.44 -16.35
C VAL A 228 -7.46 -4.07 -16.30
N LEU A 229 -7.93 -3.55 -15.16
CA LEU A 229 -9.34 -3.17 -14.99
C LEU A 229 -9.77 -2.03 -15.91
N LEU A 230 -8.87 -1.10 -16.22
CA LEU A 230 -9.14 0.07 -17.07
C LEU A 230 -9.13 -0.26 -18.57
N GLU A 231 -8.77 -1.47 -18.99
CA GLU A 231 -8.85 -1.84 -20.41
C GLU A 231 -10.28 -1.58 -20.97
N PRO A 232 -10.42 -0.97 -22.15
CA PRO A 232 -11.73 -0.53 -22.67
C PRO A 232 -12.77 -1.65 -22.79
N SER A 233 -12.33 -2.89 -23.01
CA SER A 233 -13.18 -4.09 -23.10
C SER A 233 -13.98 -4.36 -21.81
N HIS A 234 -13.41 -4.05 -20.64
CA HIS A 234 -13.98 -4.41 -19.34
C HIS A 234 -15.10 -3.48 -18.87
N LYS A 235 -15.25 -2.28 -19.47
CA LYS A 235 -16.32 -1.32 -19.16
C LYS A 235 -16.46 -0.99 -17.66
N VAL A 236 -15.32 -0.89 -16.94
CA VAL A 236 -15.30 -0.50 -15.53
C VAL A 236 -15.77 0.94 -15.36
N LYS A 237 -16.56 1.24 -14.33
CA LYS A 237 -17.05 2.59 -14.03
C LYS A 237 -16.13 3.29 -13.04
N ILE A 238 -15.75 4.53 -13.37
CA ILE A 238 -14.98 5.38 -12.46
C ILE A 238 -15.96 6.29 -11.71
N THR A 239 -16.15 6.01 -10.41
CA THR A 239 -17.03 6.80 -9.54
C THR A 239 -16.22 7.84 -8.75
N GLU A 240 -16.91 8.82 -8.16
CA GLU A 240 -16.26 9.81 -7.29
C GLU A 240 -15.50 9.16 -6.13
N GLU A 241 -16.02 8.06 -5.55
CA GLU A 241 -15.33 7.34 -4.49
C GLU A 241 -13.99 6.76 -4.97
N VAL A 242 -13.89 6.28 -6.22
CA VAL A 242 -12.64 5.79 -6.81
C VAL A 242 -11.64 6.93 -6.99
N VAL A 243 -12.10 8.07 -7.51
CA VAL A 243 -11.25 9.27 -7.70
C VAL A 243 -10.76 9.81 -6.35
N LYS A 244 -11.64 9.86 -5.36
CA LYS A 244 -11.30 10.23 -3.99
C LYS A 244 -10.29 9.26 -3.38
N ALA A 245 -10.49 7.94 -3.55
CA ALA A 245 -9.54 6.94 -3.06
C ALA A 245 -8.15 7.09 -3.70
N ALA A 246 -8.06 7.50 -4.97
CA ALA A 246 -6.79 7.81 -5.62
C ALA A 246 -6.11 9.04 -4.98
N ALA A 247 -6.88 10.10 -4.68
CA ALA A 247 -6.39 11.27 -3.95
C ALA A 247 -5.98 10.95 -2.49
N GLU A 248 -6.66 10.00 -1.85
CA GLU A 248 -6.38 9.55 -0.48
C GLU A 248 -5.23 8.51 -0.40
N ASN A 249 -4.72 8.02 -1.53
CA ASN A 249 -3.64 7.03 -1.55
C ASN A 249 -2.27 7.70 -1.30
N GLN A 250 -1.63 7.36 -0.18
CA GLN A 250 -0.37 7.95 0.27
C GLN A 250 0.88 7.38 -0.43
N TYR A 251 0.76 6.26 -1.15
CA TYR A 251 1.91 5.55 -1.72
C TYR A 251 2.06 5.84 -3.22
N ASN A 252 0.99 5.63 -3.99
CA ASN A 252 0.98 5.73 -5.45
C ASN A 252 -0.15 6.66 -5.96
N GLY A 253 -0.70 7.52 -5.09
CA GLY A 253 -1.91 8.27 -5.41
C GLY A 253 -1.77 9.15 -6.66
N LYS A 254 -0.64 9.83 -6.83
CA LYS A 254 -0.37 10.68 -8.00
C LYS A 254 -0.34 9.87 -9.29
N GLU A 255 0.39 8.76 -9.29
CA GLU A 255 0.51 7.85 -10.45
C GLU A 255 -0.84 7.23 -10.80
N ILE A 256 -1.65 6.89 -9.78
CA ILE A 256 -3.01 6.39 -9.98
C ILE A 256 -3.90 7.47 -10.58
N MET A 257 -3.88 8.69 -10.03
CA MET A 257 -4.69 9.80 -10.55
C MET A 257 -4.30 10.13 -11.99
N ALA A 258 -3.01 10.21 -12.29
CA ALA A 258 -2.50 10.39 -13.65
C ALA A 258 -3.05 9.30 -14.59
N LEU A 259 -2.96 8.03 -14.19
CA LEU A 259 -3.48 6.91 -14.98
C LEU A 259 -4.99 7.00 -15.23
N LEU A 260 -5.77 7.38 -14.22
CA LEU A 260 -7.22 7.57 -14.35
C LEU A 260 -7.56 8.73 -15.30
N LEU A 261 -6.85 9.85 -15.20
CA LEU A 261 -7.03 11.01 -16.06
C LEU A 261 -6.63 10.70 -17.51
N ASP A 262 -5.50 10.01 -17.72
CA ASP A 262 -5.00 9.65 -19.04
C ASP A 262 -5.91 8.65 -19.76
N GLN A 263 -6.39 7.62 -19.06
CA GLN A 263 -7.17 6.55 -19.69
C GLN A 263 -8.68 6.81 -19.70
N ARG A 264 -9.21 7.54 -18.72
CA ARG A 264 -10.66 7.74 -18.50
C ARG A 264 -11.01 9.19 -18.17
N GLY A 265 -10.24 10.16 -18.68
CA GLY A 265 -10.34 11.57 -18.30
C GLY A 265 -11.74 12.18 -18.36
N THR A 266 -12.56 11.81 -19.36
CA THR A 266 -13.95 12.32 -19.50
C THR A 266 -14.91 11.80 -18.43
N GLU A 267 -14.59 10.68 -17.77
CA GLU A 267 -15.38 10.09 -16.70
C GLU A 267 -14.93 10.55 -15.32
N VAL A 268 -13.64 10.90 -15.19
CA VAL A 268 -13.08 11.43 -13.95
C VAL A 268 -13.61 12.84 -13.72
N ARG A 269 -14.28 13.07 -12.59
CA ARG A 269 -14.70 14.40 -12.15
C ARG A 269 -13.93 14.78 -10.89
N ILE A 270 -13.30 15.95 -10.90
CA ILE A 270 -12.61 16.47 -9.72
C ILE A 270 -13.60 17.33 -8.92
N THR A 271 -14.07 16.78 -7.79
CA THR A 271 -14.97 17.48 -6.86
C THR A 271 -14.19 18.12 -5.72
N GLU A 272 -14.84 18.99 -4.95
CA GLU A 272 -14.23 19.59 -3.75
C GLU A 272 -13.75 18.52 -2.76
N GLU A 273 -14.46 17.39 -2.64
CA GLU A 273 -14.08 16.30 -1.74
C GLU A 273 -12.80 15.56 -2.19
N VAL A 274 -12.56 15.48 -3.51
CA VAL A 274 -11.29 14.98 -4.07
C VAL A 274 -10.15 15.95 -3.76
N VAL A 275 -10.39 17.25 -3.89
CA VAL A 275 -9.39 18.29 -3.58
C VAL A 275 -9.06 18.31 -2.08
N LYS A 276 -10.07 18.21 -1.22
CA LYS A 276 -9.88 18.04 0.23
C LYS A 276 -9.10 16.78 0.57
N ALA A 277 -9.33 15.67 -0.12
CA ALA A 277 -8.57 14.45 0.06
C ALA A 277 -7.07 14.66 -0.24
N ALA A 278 -6.75 15.28 -1.37
CA ALA A 278 -5.37 15.61 -1.73
C ALA A 278 -4.71 16.56 -0.69
N ALA A 279 -5.45 17.56 -0.22
CA ALA A 279 -5.00 18.50 0.81
C ALA A 279 -4.73 17.82 2.16
N ARG A 280 -5.65 16.96 2.65
CA ARG A 280 -5.48 16.22 3.93
C ARG A 280 -4.24 15.36 3.94
N ASN A 281 -3.91 14.76 2.79
CA ASN A 281 -2.75 13.91 2.64
C ASN A 281 -1.42 14.67 2.48
N ASN A 282 -1.44 16.01 2.44
CA ASN A 282 -0.25 16.83 2.15
C ASN A 282 0.47 16.39 0.86
N ASN A 283 -0.29 15.90 -0.13
CA ASN A 283 0.30 15.42 -1.37
C ASN A 283 0.40 16.57 -2.37
N ARG A 284 1.49 17.36 -2.26
CA ARG A 284 1.75 18.51 -3.14
C ARG A 284 1.76 18.13 -4.61
N GLU A 285 2.34 16.98 -4.95
CA GLU A 285 2.43 16.52 -6.34
C GLU A 285 1.07 16.14 -6.93
N MET A 286 0.19 15.52 -6.13
CA MET A 286 -1.21 15.29 -6.49
C MET A 286 -1.92 16.61 -6.76
N MET A 287 -1.81 17.59 -5.87
CA MET A 287 -2.49 18.87 -6.06
C MET A 287 -1.98 19.63 -7.28
N ALA A 288 -0.66 19.63 -7.52
CA ALA A 288 -0.09 20.20 -8.73
C ALA A 288 -0.71 19.54 -9.99
N LEU A 289 -0.78 18.21 -10.02
CA LEU A 289 -1.40 17.47 -11.12
C LEU A 289 -2.89 17.83 -11.30
N LEU A 290 -3.66 17.96 -10.22
CA LEU A 290 -5.07 18.35 -10.29
C LEU A 290 -5.25 19.78 -10.80
N LEU A 291 -4.42 20.72 -10.35
CA LEU A 291 -4.46 22.11 -10.79
C LEU A 291 -4.03 22.26 -12.26
N ASP A 292 -2.97 21.57 -12.67
CA ASP A 292 -2.41 21.65 -14.01
C ASP A 292 -3.35 21.02 -15.05
N GLN A 293 -3.95 19.86 -14.75
CA GLN A 293 -4.78 19.15 -15.71
C GLN A 293 -6.27 19.53 -15.65
N ARG A 294 -6.80 19.84 -14.47
CA ARG A 294 -8.24 20.01 -14.22
C ARG A 294 -8.57 21.27 -13.43
N GLY A 295 -7.65 22.23 -13.33
CA GLY A 295 -7.80 23.42 -12.47
C GLY A 295 -9.07 24.24 -12.74
N THR A 296 -9.59 24.26 -13.97
CA THR A 296 -10.81 24.99 -14.32
C THR A 296 -12.11 24.28 -13.89
N GLU A 297 -12.05 23.01 -13.51
CA GLU A 297 -13.24 22.21 -13.20
C GLU A 297 -13.73 22.33 -11.76
N PHE A 298 -12.83 22.77 -10.87
CA PHE A 298 -13.13 22.92 -9.46
C PHE A 298 -12.65 24.28 -8.95
N ARG A 299 -13.29 24.71 -7.85
CA ARG A 299 -12.91 25.92 -7.14
C ARG A 299 -12.12 25.59 -5.90
N ILE A 300 -11.16 26.44 -5.57
CA ILE A 300 -10.46 26.42 -4.29
C ILE A 300 -11.35 27.13 -3.26
N THR A 301 -12.06 26.34 -2.44
CA THR A 301 -12.93 26.87 -1.39
C THR A 301 -12.12 27.30 -0.17
N GLU A 302 -12.68 28.19 0.65
CA GLU A 302 -12.05 28.60 1.92
C GLU A 302 -11.75 27.39 2.81
N GLU A 303 -12.60 26.36 2.81
CA GLU A 303 -12.36 25.15 3.61
C GLU A 303 -11.11 24.38 3.15
N VAL A 304 -10.86 24.31 1.83
CA VAL A 304 -9.61 23.73 1.29
C VAL A 304 -8.40 24.56 1.71
N VAL A 305 -8.49 25.90 1.64
CA VAL A 305 -7.40 26.80 2.05
C VAL A 305 -7.13 26.69 3.55
N LYS A 306 -8.18 26.65 4.38
CA LYS A 306 -8.09 26.50 5.83
C LYS A 306 -7.45 25.16 6.20
N MET A 307 -7.83 24.10 5.51
CA MET A 307 -7.26 22.77 5.69
C MET A 307 -5.75 22.77 5.41
N ILE A 308 -5.31 23.35 4.29
CA ILE A 308 -3.90 23.47 3.91
C ILE A 308 -3.12 24.38 4.87
N ALA A 309 -3.71 25.52 5.28
CA ALA A 309 -3.09 26.39 6.29
C ALA A 309 -2.91 25.67 7.63
N GLY A 310 -3.82 24.75 7.95
CA GLY A 310 -3.73 23.87 9.11
C GLY A 310 -2.78 22.69 8.95
N THR A 311 -2.05 22.55 7.84
CA THR A 311 -1.02 21.52 7.70
C THR A 311 0.38 22.12 7.88
N PHE A 312 1.40 21.26 7.93
CA PHE A 312 2.78 21.68 8.11
C PHE A 312 3.48 22.06 6.79
N ASP A 313 2.80 21.95 5.64
CA ASP A 313 3.41 22.15 4.33
C ASP A 313 3.11 23.55 3.76
N LYS A 314 4.04 24.49 3.99
CA LYS A 314 3.95 25.83 3.39
C LYS A 314 4.08 25.83 1.86
N GLU A 315 4.74 24.83 1.28
CA GLU A 315 4.93 24.74 -0.18
C GLU A 315 3.64 24.38 -0.89
N MET A 316 2.76 23.63 -0.22
CA MET A 316 1.39 23.41 -0.70
C MET A 316 0.58 24.71 -0.77
N MET A 317 0.69 25.57 0.23
CA MET A 317 0.05 26.89 0.20
C MET A 317 0.69 27.79 -0.87
N ALA A 318 2.02 27.78 -0.99
CA ALA A 318 2.74 28.54 -2.02
C ALA A 318 2.26 28.16 -3.43
N LEU A 319 2.16 26.84 -3.72
CA LEU A 319 1.62 26.32 -4.98
C LEU A 319 0.22 26.88 -5.28
N LEU A 320 -0.69 26.88 -4.30
CA LEU A 320 -2.03 27.42 -4.48
C LEU A 320 -2.02 28.92 -4.74
N LEU A 321 -1.20 29.67 -4.02
CA LEU A 321 -1.07 31.11 -4.21
C LEU A 321 -0.46 31.47 -5.57
N ASP A 322 0.51 30.68 -6.05
CA ASP A 322 1.16 30.88 -7.34
C ASP A 322 0.23 30.56 -8.52
N GLN A 323 -0.49 29.43 -8.46
CA GLN A 323 -1.33 28.98 -9.57
C GLN A 323 -2.75 29.55 -9.54
N ARG A 324 -3.29 29.88 -8.35
CA ARG A 324 -4.69 30.28 -8.13
C ARG A 324 -4.84 31.52 -7.26
N GLY A 325 -3.82 32.37 -7.21
CA GLY A 325 -3.72 33.50 -6.27
C GLY A 325 -4.99 34.37 -6.14
N THR A 326 -5.63 34.75 -7.25
CA THR A 326 -6.83 35.61 -7.23
C THR A 326 -8.08 34.92 -6.66
N GLU A 327 -8.13 33.60 -6.69
CA GLU A 327 -9.25 32.80 -6.17
C GLU A 327 -9.07 32.44 -4.70
N VAL A 328 -7.82 32.21 -4.29
CA VAL A 328 -7.46 31.90 -2.90
C VAL A 328 -7.64 33.16 -2.07
N LYS A 329 -8.61 33.18 -1.16
CA LYS A 329 -8.79 34.27 -0.18
C LYS A 329 -8.20 33.85 1.16
N ILE A 330 -7.35 34.70 1.74
CA ILE A 330 -6.83 34.49 3.09
C ILE A 330 -7.73 35.21 4.08
N THR A 331 -8.58 34.45 4.77
CA THR A 331 -9.50 34.96 5.81
C THR A 331 -8.88 34.82 7.20
N GLU A 332 -9.51 35.43 8.20
CA GLU A 332 -9.09 35.26 9.60
C GLU A 332 -9.10 33.78 10.04
N GLU A 333 -10.04 32.97 9.56
CA GLU A 333 -10.11 31.55 9.91
C GLU A 333 -8.96 30.73 9.31
N VAL A 334 -8.49 31.09 8.10
CA VAL A 334 -7.28 30.52 7.51
C VAL A 334 -6.05 30.86 8.36
N VAL A 335 -5.93 32.11 8.81
CA VAL A 335 -4.82 32.58 9.66
C VAL A 335 -4.84 31.88 11.02
N LYS A 336 -6.02 31.74 11.64
CA LYS A 336 -6.20 30.95 12.86
C LYS A 336 -5.78 29.50 12.66
N ALA A 337 -6.10 28.88 11.52
CA ALA A 337 -5.68 27.50 11.26
C ALA A 337 -4.14 27.35 11.22
N ALA A 338 -3.43 28.28 10.59
CA ALA A 338 -1.96 28.30 10.58
C ALA A 338 -1.37 28.54 11.99
N ALA A 339 -1.98 29.46 12.75
CA ALA A 339 -1.59 29.76 14.13
C ALA A 339 -1.75 28.56 15.08
N ARG A 340 -2.88 27.83 15.01
CA ARG A 340 -3.15 26.66 15.88
C ARG A 340 -2.09 25.57 15.80
N ASN A 341 -1.51 25.36 14.62
CA ASN A 341 -0.52 24.31 14.39
C ASN A 341 0.92 24.78 14.58
N ASN A 342 1.15 26.01 15.07
CA ASN A 342 2.50 26.59 15.24
C ASN A 342 3.35 26.54 13.96
N ASN A 343 2.71 26.66 12.79
CA ASN A 343 3.43 26.62 11.53
C ASN A 343 3.97 28.02 11.20
N ARG A 344 5.13 28.35 11.77
CA ARG A 344 5.82 29.63 11.56
C ARG A 344 6.08 29.92 10.09
N GLU A 345 6.48 28.92 9.32
CA GLU A 345 6.79 29.08 7.90
C GLU A 345 5.53 29.39 7.07
N MET A 346 4.40 28.75 7.39
CA MET A 346 3.11 29.08 6.79
C MET A 346 2.68 30.50 7.14
N MET A 347 2.80 30.91 8.40
CA MET A 347 2.43 32.26 8.83
C MET A 347 3.29 33.32 8.14
N ALA A 348 4.61 33.09 8.04
CA ALA A 348 5.51 33.97 7.31
C ALA A 348 5.11 34.10 5.84
N LEU A 349 4.79 32.99 5.16
CA LEU A 349 4.32 33.00 3.77
C LEU A 349 3.01 33.78 3.60
N LEU A 350 2.03 33.58 4.48
CA LEU A 350 0.75 34.27 4.43
C LEU A 350 0.89 35.79 4.65
N LEU A 351 1.72 36.19 5.61
CA LEU A 351 2.00 37.60 5.89
C LEU A 351 2.77 38.26 4.74
N ASP A 352 3.79 37.59 4.19
CA ASP A 352 4.62 38.11 3.10
C ASP A 352 3.81 38.29 1.81
N ARG A 353 3.04 37.27 1.41
CA ARG A 353 2.33 37.31 0.13
C ARG A 353 0.96 37.97 0.18
N ARG A 354 0.25 37.91 1.31
CA ARG A 354 -1.17 38.30 1.43
C ARG A 354 -1.46 39.12 2.69
N GLY A 355 -0.45 39.67 3.36
CA GLY A 355 -0.60 40.37 4.64
C GLY A 355 -1.62 41.51 4.62
N THR A 356 -1.79 42.20 3.50
CA THR A 356 -2.76 43.31 3.37
C THR A 356 -4.22 42.86 3.28
N GLU A 357 -4.49 41.58 3.05
CA GLU A 357 -5.85 41.07 2.81
C GLU A 357 -6.60 40.70 4.08
N PHE A 358 -5.89 40.55 5.20
CA PHE A 358 -6.47 40.20 6.48
C PHE A 358 -5.86 41.04 7.60
N ARG A 359 -6.63 41.18 8.69
CA ARG A 359 -6.19 41.85 9.92
C ARG A 359 -5.74 40.82 10.94
N ILE A 360 -4.71 41.16 11.70
CA ILE A 360 -4.34 40.38 12.89
C ILE A 360 -5.29 40.79 14.02
N THR A 361 -6.22 39.91 14.38
CA THR A 361 -7.17 40.14 15.47
C THR A 361 -6.57 39.74 16.82
N GLU A 362 -7.14 40.26 17.90
CA GLU A 362 -6.76 39.89 19.27
C GLU A 362 -6.86 38.37 19.51
N GLU A 363 -7.85 37.71 18.89
CA GLU A 363 -8.02 36.26 18.96
C GLU A 363 -6.86 35.48 18.32
N VAL A 364 -6.32 35.95 17.18
CA VAL A 364 -5.12 35.36 16.56
C VAL A 364 -3.90 35.52 17.47
N VAL A 365 -3.74 36.69 18.10
CA VAL A 365 -2.63 36.97 19.02
C VAL A 365 -2.72 36.08 20.26
N LYS A 366 -3.90 35.97 20.88
CA LYS A 366 -4.16 35.07 22.01
C LYS A 366 -3.87 33.62 21.68
N MET A 367 -4.23 33.19 20.48
CA MET A 367 -4.00 31.82 20.02
C MET A 367 -2.50 31.50 19.98
N ILE A 368 -1.68 32.37 19.40
CA ILE A 368 -0.23 32.20 19.29
C ILE A 368 0.45 32.34 20.65
N ALA A 369 -0.01 33.26 21.50
CA ALA A 369 0.46 33.36 22.87
C ALA A 369 0.15 32.08 23.67
N GLY A 370 -1.04 31.51 23.47
CA GLY A 370 -1.49 30.27 24.12
C GLY A 370 -0.75 29.01 23.68
N THR A 371 -0.15 29.01 22.48
CA THR A 371 0.74 27.93 22.05
C THR A 371 2.19 28.11 22.52
N PHE A 372 2.49 29.20 23.23
CA PHE A 372 3.81 29.54 23.79
C PHE A 372 4.93 29.69 22.75
N ASP A 373 4.60 29.93 21.48
CA ASP A 373 5.57 30.10 20.41
C ASP A 373 6.12 31.55 20.39
N LYS A 374 7.26 31.74 21.05
CA LYS A 374 7.94 33.05 21.11
C LYS A 374 8.41 33.55 19.74
N GLU A 375 8.80 32.65 18.85
CA GLU A 375 9.33 33.03 17.53
C GLU A 375 8.21 33.43 16.57
N MET A 376 7.06 32.75 16.65
CA MET A 376 5.86 33.13 15.90
C MET A 376 5.28 34.45 16.40
N MET A 377 5.31 34.70 17.71
CA MET A 377 4.94 36.00 18.28
C MET A 377 5.90 37.12 17.84
N ALA A 378 7.22 36.86 17.83
CA ALA A 378 8.21 37.82 17.33
C ALA A 378 7.99 38.14 15.85
N LEU A 379 7.78 37.12 15.00
CA LEU A 379 7.46 37.30 13.58
C LEU A 379 6.24 38.22 13.37
N LEU A 380 5.18 38.00 14.14
CA LEU A 380 3.98 38.84 14.05
C LEU A 380 4.23 40.29 14.47
N LEU A 381 4.96 40.50 15.57
CA LEU A 381 5.26 41.84 16.07
C LEU A 381 6.19 42.59 15.10
N ASP A 382 7.17 41.90 14.52
CA ASP A 382 8.10 42.48 13.56
C ASP A 382 7.39 42.92 12.27
N GLN A 383 6.45 42.11 11.76
CA GLN A 383 5.77 42.42 10.50
C GLN A 383 4.49 43.25 10.68
N ARG A 384 3.80 43.17 11.82
CA ARG A 384 2.45 43.73 12.04
C ARG A 384 2.25 44.33 13.44
N GLY A 385 3.32 44.69 14.15
CA GLY A 385 3.25 45.18 15.53
C GLY A 385 2.34 46.39 15.75
N THR A 386 2.09 47.22 14.74
CA THR A 386 1.16 48.37 14.82
C THR A 386 -0.31 47.97 14.88
N GLU A 387 -0.66 46.75 14.45
CA GLU A 387 -2.03 46.21 14.49
C GLU A 387 -2.28 45.35 15.73
N VAL A 388 -1.22 44.89 16.39
CA VAL A 388 -1.30 44.07 17.60
C VAL A 388 -1.58 44.97 18.80
N LYS A 389 -2.83 44.97 19.28
CA LYS A 389 -3.17 45.57 20.57
C LYS A 389 -2.84 44.59 21.69
N ILE A 390 -1.76 44.86 22.42
CA ILE A 390 -1.45 44.15 23.66
C ILE A 390 -2.26 44.84 24.77
N THR A 391 -3.31 44.19 25.25
CA THR A 391 -4.12 44.66 26.38
C THR A 391 -3.90 43.82 27.62
#